data_AF-A0A5J5DFA6-F1
#
_entry.id   AF-A0A5J5DFA6-F1
#
_cell.length_a   1.000
_cell.length_b   1.000
_cell.length_c   1.000
_cell.angle_alpha   90.00
_cell.angle_beta   90.00
_cell.angle_gamma   90.00
#
_symmetry.space_group_name_H-M   'P 1'
#
loop_
_entity.id
_entity.type
_entity.pdbx_description
1 polymer ?
#
loop_
_entity_poly.entity_id
_entity_poly.type
_entity_poly.pdbx_seq_one_letter_code
_entity_poly.pdbx_strand_id
1 'polypeptide(L)'
;AQEKEKLAQEKVKLVQEKEKLVREKVKLVQEKNQLTMEKNELRAMNNRLSEEKKILENKITAQQHPTITINVGQNAPYCPPGWQLHMSSCYQRSSSTSNWDCASQDCARKESHLVILNDEDEEKLE
;
A
#
# COMPACT_ATOMS: atom_id res chain seq x y z
N ALA A 1 52.10 20.31 -49.42
CA ALA A 1 52.27 20.92 -48.08
C ALA A 1 50.92 21.31 -47.46
N GLN A 2 50.11 22.12 -48.13
CA GLN A 2 48.82 22.62 -47.64
C GLN A 2 47.78 21.52 -47.33
N GLU A 3 47.71 20.47 -48.15
CA GLU A 3 46.80 19.34 -47.93
C GLU A 3 47.17 18.50 -46.70
N LYS A 4 48.47 18.30 -46.46
CA LYS A 4 48.99 17.62 -45.27
C LYS A 4 48.67 18.40 -43.99
N GLU A 5 48.71 19.73 -44.06
CA GLU A 5 48.33 20.62 -42.96
C GLU A 5 46.82 20.54 -42.67
N LYS A 6 45.99 20.57 -43.72
CA LYS A 6 44.53 20.42 -43.60
C LYS A 6 44.16 19.09 -42.94
N LEU A 7 44.81 18.00 -43.36
CA LEU A 7 44.60 16.67 -42.79
C LEU A 7 45.05 16.58 -41.32
N ALA A 8 46.14 17.27 -40.95
CA ALA A 8 46.60 17.33 -39.57
C ALA A 8 45.58 18.06 -38.67
N GLN A 9 45.01 19.17 -39.13
CA GLN A 9 43.98 19.92 -38.40
C GLN A 9 42.69 19.11 -38.22
N GLU A 10 42.27 18.38 -39.25
CA GLU A 10 41.09 17.51 -39.18
C GLU A 10 41.31 16.35 -38.19
N LYS A 11 42.50 15.73 -38.19
CA LYS A 11 42.88 14.71 -37.21
C LYS A 11 42.81 15.24 -35.78
N VAL A 12 43.29 16.47 -35.52
CA VAL A 12 43.21 17.09 -34.19
C VAL A 12 41.76 17.29 -33.76
N LYS A 13 40.90 17.80 -34.65
CA LYS A 13 39.46 17.96 -34.35
C LYS A 13 38.79 16.63 -34.01
N LEU A 14 39.06 15.59 -34.79
CA LEU A 14 38.52 14.25 -34.55
C LEU A 14 38.99 13.66 -33.21
N VAL A 15 40.24 13.92 -32.82
CA VAL A 15 40.75 13.49 -31.50
C VAL A 15 40.03 14.21 -30.37
N GLN A 16 39.83 15.52 -30.47
CA GLN A 16 39.11 16.30 -29.46
C GLN A 16 37.66 15.85 -29.30
N GLU A 17 36.98 15.57 -30.42
CA GLU A 17 35.60 15.07 -30.41
C GLU A 17 35.53 13.66 -29.80
N LYS A 18 36.46 12.78 -30.16
CA LYS A 18 36.58 11.44 -29.55
C LYS A 18 36.77 11.53 -28.04
N GLU A 19 37.63 12.41 -27.55
CA GLU A 19 37.84 12.60 -26.12
C GLU A 19 36.58 13.09 -25.40
N LYS A 20 35.83 14.00 -26.03
CA LYS A 20 34.54 14.47 -25.49
C LYS A 20 33.54 13.32 -25.38
N LEU A 21 33.39 12.53 -26.44
CA LEU A 21 32.51 11.36 -26.46
C LEU A 21 32.92 10.31 -25.42
N VAL A 22 34.21 10.10 -25.20
CA VAL A 22 34.70 9.20 -24.14
C VAL A 22 34.29 9.69 -22.76
N ARG A 23 34.43 11.00 -22.48
CA ARG A 23 34.01 11.59 -21.20
C ARG A 23 32.51 11.44 -20.97
N GLU A 24 31.69 11.69 -21.99
CA GLU A 24 30.24 11.51 -21.91
C GLU A 24 29.86 10.05 -21.70
N LYS A 25 30.52 9.11 -22.40
CA LYS A 25 30.30 7.68 -22.22
C LYS A 25 30.60 7.21 -20.79
N VAL A 26 31.67 7.72 -20.18
CA VAL A 26 32.01 7.37 -18.79
C VAL A 26 30.91 7.86 -17.83
N LYS A 27 30.41 9.09 -18.01
CA LYS A 27 29.30 9.62 -17.20
C LYS A 27 28.03 8.77 -17.34
N LEU A 28 27.64 8.45 -18.57
CA LEU A 28 26.47 7.62 -18.83
C LEU A 28 26.60 6.21 -18.23
N VAL A 29 27.80 5.62 -18.25
CA VAL A 29 28.04 4.33 -17.62
C VAL A 29 27.90 4.43 -16.10
N GLN A 30 28.41 5.50 -15.48
CA GLN A 30 28.28 5.73 -14.04
C GLN A 30 26.80 5.90 -13.63
N GLU A 31 26.04 6.72 -14.36
CA GLU A 31 24.60 6.91 -14.12
C GLU A 31 23.81 5.61 -14.31
N LYS A 32 24.13 4.84 -15.35
CA LYS A 32 23.50 3.53 -15.60
C LYS A 32 23.73 2.56 -14.43
N ASN A 33 24.95 2.53 -13.90
CA ASN A 33 25.28 1.66 -12.78
C ASN A 33 24.50 2.09 -11.51
N GLN A 34 24.42 3.39 -11.25
CA GLN A 34 23.65 3.94 -10.13
C GLN A 34 22.16 3.57 -10.25
N LEU A 35 21.54 3.82 -11.41
CA LEU A 35 20.15 3.46 -11.67
C LEU A 35 19.90 1.95 -11.54
N THR A 36 20.89 1.12 -11.88
CA THR A 36 20.79 -0.34 -11.72
C THR A 36 20.76 -0.74 -10.25
N MET A 37 21.56 -0.08 -9.41
CA MET A 37 21.56 -0.31 -7.96
C MET A 37 20.22 0.10 -7.34
N GLU A 38 19.75 1.32 -7.61
CA GLU A 38 18.46 1.83 -7.10
C GLU A 38 17.29 0.95 -7.53
N LYS A 39 17.29 0.47 -8.79
CA LYS A 39 16.27 -0.45 -9.28
C LYS A 39 16.23 -1.77 -8.48
N ASN A 40 17.40 -2.30 -8.14
CA ASN A 40 17.49 -3.54 -7.36
C ASN A 40 17.01 -3.34 -5.92
N GLU A 41 17.33 -2.21 -5.31
CA GLU A 41 16.88 -1.84 -3.97
C GLU A 41 15.36 -1.66 -3.92
N LEU A 42 14.78 -0.91 -4.87
CA LEU A 42 13.34 -0.75 -4.97
C LEU A 42 12.62 -2.09 -5.19
N ARG A 43 13.21 -2.99 -5.99
CA ARG A 43 12.66 -4.34 -6.17
C ARG A 43 12.66 -5.13 -4.87
N ALA A 44 13.75 -5.06 -4.10
CA ALA A 44 13.83 -5.74 -2.80
C ALA A 44 12.81 -5.18 -1.80
N MET A 45 12.65 -3.85 -1.76
CA MET A 45 11.66 -3.19 -0.90
C MET A 45 10.23 -3.59 -1.29
N ASN A 46 9.90 -3.60 -2.58
CA ASN A 46 8.57 -3.98 -3.05
C ASN A 46 8.23 -5.43 -2.69
N ASN A 47 9.20 -6.35 -2.81
CA ASN A 47 9.00 -7.74 -2.40
C ASN A 47 8.71 -7.86 -0.89
N ARG A 48 9.40 -7.07 -0.05
CA ARG A 48 9.15 -7.04 1.41
C ARG A 48 7.76 -6.53 1.73
N LEU A 49 7.38 -5.39 1.14
CA LEU A 49 6.04 -4.81 1.33
C LEU A 49 4.93 -5.77 0.87
N SER A 50 5.15 -6.49 -0.23
CA SER A 50 4.21 -7.51 -0.70
C SER A 50 4.03 -8.64 0.31
N GLU A 51 5.09 -9.07 0.98
CA GLU A 51 5.01 -10.13 2.00
C GLU A 51 4.35 -9.61 3.28
N GLU A 52 4.70 -8.40 3.73
CA GLU A 52 4.04 -7.75 4.87
C GLU A 52 2.54 -7.57 4.62
N LYS A 53 2.15 -7.14 3.42
CA LYS A 53 0.75 -7.01 3.02
C LYS A 53 0.03 -8.36 3.13
N LYS A 54 0.61 -9.43 2.60
CA LYS A 54 0.02 -10.78 2.67
C LYS A 54 -0.15 -11.25 4.12
N ILE A 55 0.83 -10.97 4.99
CA ILE A 55 0.73 -11.28 6.41
C ILE A 55 -0.41 -10.50 7.07
N LEU A 56 -0.55 -9.21 6.77
CA LEU A 56 -1.62 -8.38 7.29
C LEU A 56 -2.99 -8.83 6.78
N GLU A 57 -3.12 -9.16 5.49
CA GLU A 57 -4.34 -9.73 4.92
C GLU A 57 -4.74 -11.02 5.64
N ASN A 58 -3.80 -11.95 5.85
CA ASN A 58 -4.08 -13.18 6.59
C ASN A 58 -4.51 -12.91 8.04
N LYS A 59 -3.89 -11.92 8.71
CA LYS A 59 -4.29 -11.52 10.07
C LYS A 59 -5.69 -10.92 10.09
N ILE A 60 -6.04 -10.12 9.08
CA ILE A 60 -7.40 -9.57 8.93
C ILE A 60 -8.39 -10.72 8.69
N THR A 61 -8.11 -11.67 7.80
CA THR A 61 -8.99 -12.82 7.55
C THR A 61 -9.13 -13.73 8.79
N ALA A 62 -8.09 -13.83 9.63
CA ALA A 62 -8.15 -14.60 10.87
C ALA A 62 -8.86 -13.87 12.03
N GLN A 63 -8.94 -12.53 11.99
CA GLN A 63 -9.64 -11.71 13.00
C GLN A 63 -11.05 -11.31 12.56
N GLN A 64 -11.33 -11.34 11.26
CA GLN A 64 -12.70 -11.33 10.75
C GLN A 64 -13.37 -12.63 11.20
N HIS A 65 -14.40 -12.48 12.04
CA HIS A 65 -15.23 -13.56 12.57
C HIS A 65 -15.57 -14.60 11.49
N PRO A 66 -15.74 -15.89 11.84
CA PRO A 66 -16.05 -16.94 10.88
C PRO A 66 -17.18 -16.46 9.98
N THR A 67 -16.88 -16.35 8.67
CA THR A 67 -17.87 -16.05 7.66
C THR A 67 -18.99 -17.05 7.85
N ILE A 68 -20.16 -16.59 8.30
CA ILE A 68 -21.35 -17.42 8.40
C ILE A 68 -21.55 -17.98 7.00
N THR A 69 -21.22 -19.26 6.81
CA THR A 69 -21.48 -19.97 5.57
C THR A 69 -22.97 -20.23 5.59
N ILE A 70 -23.74 -19.30 5.03
CA ILE A 70 -25.19 -19.46 4.95
C ILE A 70 -25.46 -20.55 3.91
N ASN A 71 -25.60 -21.78 4.38
CA ASN A 71 -26.32 -22.82 3.64
C ASN A 71 -27.73 -22.29 3.41
N VAL A 72 -28.05 -21.99 2.15
CA VAL A 72 -29.38 -21.56 1.71
C VAL A 72 -30.36 -22.66 2.09
N GLY A 73 -31.07 -22.46 3.21
CA GLY A 73 -32.00 -23.45 3.74
C GLY A 73 -32.60 -23.07 5.08
N GLN A 74 -31.80 -22.80 6.11
CA GLN A 74 -32.28 -22.52 7.46
C GLN A 74 -31.22 -21.73 8.24
N ASN A 75 -31.44 -20.43 8.46
CA ASN A 75 -30.92 -19.55 9.51
C ASN A 75 -30.83 -18.12 8.98
N ALA A 76 -31.82 -17.29 9.33
CA ALA A 76 -31.69 -15.85 9.14
C ALA A 76 -30.50 -15.34 9.99
N PRO A 77 -29.73 -14.34 9.52
CA PRO A 77 -28.73 -13.68 10.35
C PRO A 77 -29.38 -13.19 11.66
N TYR A 78 -28.90 -13.72 12.79
CA TYR A 78 -29.43 -13.43 14.12
C TYR A 78 -28.42 -12.59 14.90
N CYS A 79 -28.86 -11.45 15.43
CA CYS A 79 -28.05 -10.62 16.31
C CYS A 79 -28.32 -10.96 17.79
N PRO A 80 -27.32 -10.81 18.67
CA PRO A 80 -27.54 -11.02 20.10
C PRO A 80 -28.65 -10.10 20.66
N PRO A 81 -29.28 -10.45 21.79
CA PRO A 81 -30.29 -9.59 22.41
C PRO A 81 -29.78 -8.17 22.65
N GLY A 82 -30.56 -7.16 22.23
CA GLY A 82 -30.18 -5.75 22.32
C GLY A 82 -29.27 -5.26 21.18
N TRP A 83 -29.10 -6.04 20.11
CA TRP A 83 -28.40 -5.66 18.89
C TRP A 83 -29.36 -5.67 17.69
N GLN A 84 -29.19 -4.71 16.79
CA GLN A 84 -29.98 -4.55 15.57
C GLN A 84 -29.17 -5.01 14.37
N LEU A 85 -29.75 -5.89 13.55
CA LEU A 85 -29.14 -6.29 12.28
C LEU A 85 -29.33 -5.17 11.27
N HIS A 86 -28.22 -4.71 10.70
CA HIS A 86 -28.22 -3.85 9.53
C HIS A 86 -27.24 -4.43 8.50
N MET A 87 -27.72 -4.69 7.29
CA MET A 87 -26.98 -5.42 6.26
C MET A 87 -26.47 -6.78 6.79
N SER A 88 -25.15 -6.95 6.89
CA SER A 88 -24.50 -8.18 7.38
C SER A 88 -23.89 -8.04 8.78
N SER A 89 -24.19 -6.95 9.50
CA SER A 89 -23.55 -6.61 10.77
C SER A 89 -24.58 -6.29 11.86
N CYS A 90 -24.22 -6.56 13.11
CA CYS A 90 -25.03 -6.26 14.28
C CYS A 90 -24.54 -4.98 14.95
N TYR A 91 -25.45 -4.07 15.27
CA TYR A 91 -25.16 -2.78 15.89
C TYR A 91 -25.91 -2.65 17.21
N GLN A 92 -25.30 -2.02 18.21
CA GLN A 92 -25.95 -1.74 19.49
C GLN A 92 -25.69 -0.29 19.89
N ARG A 93 -26.76 0.40 20.24
CA ARG A 93 -26.67 1.73 20.85
C ARG A 93 -26.32 1.60 22.33
N SER A 94 -25.32 2.35 22.78
CA SER A 94 -25.02 2.45 24.21
C SER A 94 -26.20 3.09 24.95
N SER A 95 -26.60 2.51 26.08
CA SER A 95 -27.62 3.06 26.97
C SER A 95 -27.12 4.25 27.81
N SER A 96 -25.81 4.53 27.78
CA SER A 96 -25.18 5.61 28.56
C SER A 96 -24.18 6.39 27.73
N THR A 97 -24.06 7.69 28.01
CA THR A 97 -22.99 8.53 27.49
C THR A 97 -21.70 8.29 28.26
N SER A 98 -20.59 8.17 27.55
CA SER A 98 -19.26 8.03 28.14
C SER A 98 -18.21 8.69 27.25
N ASN A 99 -17.00 8.88 27.76
CA ASN A 99 -15.89 9.34 26.92
C ASN A 99 -15.46 8.25 25.94
N TRP A 100 -14.68 8.62 24.93
CA TRP A 100 -14.29 7.74 23.84
C TRP A 100 -13.56 6.47 24.33
N ASP A 101 -12.65 6.61 25.29
CA ASP A 101 -11.88 5.47 25.84
C ASP A 101 -12.78 4.47 26.55
N CYS A 102 -13.73 4.96 27.36
CA CYS A 102 -14.71 4.12 28.05
C CYS A 102 -15.65 3.43 27.06
N ALA A 103 -16.12 4.13 26.03
CA ALA A 103 -16.99 3.56 25.00
C ALA A 103 -16.27 2.47 24.18
N SER A 104 -15.02 2.73 23.80
CA SER A 104 -14.16 1.76 23.09
C SER A 104 -13.94 0.49 23.92
N GLN A 105 -13.66 0.63 25.21
CA GLN A 105 -13.53 -0.51 26.12
C GLN A 105 -14.85 -1.25 26.35
N ASP A 106 -16.00 -0.56 26.41
CA ASP A 106 -17.32 -1.21 26.54
C ASP A 106 -17.64 -2.10 25.33
N CYS A 107 -17.40 -1.59 24.12
CA CYS A 107 -17.53 -2.38 22.90
C CYS A 107 -16.60 -3.59 22.93
N ALA A 108 -15.33 -3.41 23.29
CA ALA A 108 -14.37 -4.52 23.38
C ALA A 108 -14.81 -5.61 24.38
N ARG A 109 -15.39 -5.23 25.53
CA ARG A 109 -15.94 -6.17 26.53
C ARG A 109 -17.15 -6.96 26.01
N LYS A 110 -17.88 -6.40 25.03
CA LYS A 110 -19.01 -7.05 24.36
C LYS A 110 -18.58 -7.79 23.09
N GLU A 111 -17.28 -8.03 22.91
CA GLU A 111 -16.69 -8.66 21.73
C GLU A 111 -17.05 -7.93 20.43
N SER A 112 -17.15 -6.60 20.52
CA SER A 112 -17.49 -5.70 19.40
C SER A 112 -16.49 -4.55 19.28
N HIS A 113 -16.68 -3.72 18.26
CA HIS A 113 -15.88 -2.52 18.04
C HIS A 113 -16.77 -1.28 18.07
N LEU A 114 -16.19 -0.15 18.52
CA LEU A 114 -16.85 1.14 18.43
C LEU A 114 -16.98 1.51 16.95
N VAL A 115 -18.21 1.73 16.50
CA VAL A 115 -18.48 2.10 15.11
C VAL A 115 -18.05 3.54 14.86
N ILE A 116 -17.36 3.77 13.74
CA ILE A 116 -17.12 5.10 13.20
C ILE A 116 -18.07 5.23 12.02
N LEU A 117 -19.10 6.07 12.18
CA LEU A 117 -20.10 6.28 11.15
C LEU A 117 -19.46 7.12 10.04
N ASN A 118 -19.25 6.52 8.87
CA ASN A 118 -18.55 7.17 7.75
C ASN A 118 -19.51 7.56 6.60
N ASP A 119 -20.79 7.21 6.67
CA ASP A 119 -21.79 7.43 5.62
C ASP A 119 -23.14 7.88 6.21
N GLU A 120 -23.91 8.64 5.44
CA GLU A 120 -25.23 9.18 5.80
C GLU A 120 -26.27 8.08 6.11
N ASP A 121 -26.08 6.87 5.57
CA ASP A 121 -26.91 5.72 5.90
C ASP A 121 -26.58 5.10 7.27
N GLU A 122 -25.34 5.26 7.76
CA GLU A 122 -24.93 4.84 9.10
C GLU A 122 -25.39 5.84 10.17
N GLU A 123 -25.54 7.13 9.83
CA GLU A 123 -26.04 8.18 10.73
C GLU A 123 -27.52 7.95 11.14
N LYS A 124 -28.31 7.28 10.30
CA LYS A 124 -29.70 6.89 10.59
C LYS A 124 -29.84 5.79 11.67
N LEU A 125 -28.73 5.28 12.18
CA LEU A 125 -28.69 4.35 13.31
C LEU A 125 -28.66 5.06 14.68
N GLU A 126 -28.70 6.41 14.70
CA GLU A 126 -29.07 7.21 15.89
C GLU A 126 -30.51 6.97 16.36
#